data_AF-A0A2E0USH7-F1
#
_entry.id   AF-A0A2E0USH7-F1
#
_cell.length_a   1.000
_cell.length_b   1.000
_cell.length_c   1.000
_cell.angle_alpha   90.00
_cell.angle_beta   90.00
_cell.angle_gamma   90.00
#
_symmetry.space_group_name_H-M   'P 1'
#
loop_
_entity.id
_entity.type
_entity.pdbx_description
1 polymer ?
#
loop_
_entity_poly.entity_id
_entity_poly.type
_entity_poly.pdbx_seq_one_letter_code
_entity_poly.pdbx_strand_id
1 'polypeptide(L)'
;MTLARYEQLGGTQQILAGYLDRVLAELPTETKQAAAQMILKSMFTAERTKAAVNGQEIGRSELVQTANLTEPELDRLLAYLRDRRVVRKCGDEERYELAHAVMVNKVWAWVSEAELRLLDVRNMLRREMSNYQKFGHLLTTEKLALLTNHLTILTLDHAELEMVFRSALGTGQNTAAWSSRAQALGVDVTVIAREGLNHANYRSRVAAVTNTIQLGEQFAHDLIPLLADEYPQVRVAAIHALEQMWPEHLR
;
A
#
# COMPACT_ATOMS: atom_id res chain seq x y z
N MET A 1 47.99 -7.45 -7.66
CA MET A 1 47.22 -7.04 -6.47
C MET A 1 47.35 -8.17 -5.44
N THR A 2 47.94 -7.93 -4.27
CA THR A 2 48.28 -8.97 -3.28
C THR A 2 47.14 -9.25 -2.30
N LEU A 3 46.97 -10.51 -1.90
CA LEU A 3 45.88 -11.01 -1.03
C LEU A 3 45.75 -10.22 0.29
N ALA A 4 46.88 -9.82 0.88
CA ALA A 4 46.92 -9.02 2.11
C ALA A 4 46.29 -7.62 1.95
N ARG A 5 46.36 -7.00 0.76
CA ARG A 5 45.74 -5.70 0.48
C ARG A 5 44.24 -5.83 0.18
N TYR A 6 43.82 -7.00 -0.29
CA TYR A 6 42.42 -7.37 -0.54
C TYR A 6 41.68 -7.66 0.79
N GLU A 7 42.36 -8.28 1.74
CA GLU A 7 41.84 -8.54 3.10
C GLU A 7 41.86 -7.27 3.97
N GLN A 8 42.88 -6.40 3.85
CA GLN A 8 42.92 -5.11 4.54
C GLN A 8 41.84 -4.09 4.07
N LEU A 9 41.28 -4.29 2.87
CA LEU A 9 40.15 -3.50 2.35
C LEU A 9 38.78 -4.13 2.67
N GLY A 10 38.74 -5.09 3.61
CA GLY A 10 37.54 -5.84 4.05
C GLY A 10 36.90 -6.72 2.97
N GLY A 11 37.69 -7.17 2.00
CA GLY A 11 37.26 -8.09 0.95
C GLY A 11 36.30 -7.49 -0.09
N THR A 12 35.66 -8.36 -0.86
CA THR A 12 34.74 -7.96 -1.95
C THR A 12 33.57 -7.11 -1.45
N GLN A 13 33.11 -7.35 -0.22
CA GLN A 13 31.94 -6.68 0.34
C GLN A 13 32.18 -5.21 0.64
N GLN A 14 33.31 -4.85 1.26
CA GLN A 14 33.64 -3.43 1.51
C GLN A 14 33.96 -2.68 0.21
N ILE A 15 34.56 -3.35 -0.77
CA ILE A 15 34.80 -2.76 -2.11
C ILE A 15 33.47 -2.42 -2.80
N LEU A 16 32.49 -3.33 -2.76
CA LEU A 16 31.16 -3.12 -3.32
C LEU A 16 30.33 -2.12 -2.50
N ALA A 17 30.50 -2.07 -1.19
CA ALA A 17 29.89 -1.04 -0.35
C ALA A 17 30.44 0.35 -0.70
N GLY A 18 31.76 0.53 -0.77
CA GLY A 18 32.38 1.79 -1.18
C GLY A 18 32.16 2.13 -2.66
N TYR A 19 31.77 1.17 -3.49
CA TYR A 19 31.31 1.43 -4.84
C TYR A 19 29.99 2.21 -4.86
N LEU A 20 29.00 1.80 -4.05
CA LEU A 20 27.71 2.48 -4.01
C LEU A 20 27.84 3.94 -3.52
N ASP A 21 28.70 4.20 -2.53
CA ASP A 21 28.96 5.58 -2.08
C ASP A 21 29.53 6.44 -3.20
N ARG A 22 30.50 5.90 -3.96
CA ARG A 22 31.10 6.61 -5.09
C ARG A 22 30.09 6.90 -6.19
N VAL A 23 29.25 5.92 -6.54
CA VAL A 23 28.19 6.11 -7.54
C VAL A 23 27.20 7.17 -7.11
N LEU A 24 26.84 7.23 -5.83
CA LEU A 24 25.96 8.28 -5.32
C LEU A 24 26.68 9.64 -5.31
N ALA A 25 27.93 9.70 -4.86
CA ALA A 25 28.71 10.94 -4.81
C ALA A 25 28.94 11.60 -6.19
N GLU A 26 28.86 10.83 -7.27
CA GLU A 26 28.91 11.34 -8.65
C GLU A 26 27.65 12.10 -9.08
N LEU A 27 26.53 11.97 -8.34
CA LEU A 27 25.32 12.76 -8.62
C LEU A 27 25.54 14.22 -8.24
N PRO A 28 25.11 15.17 -9.09
CA PRO A 28 25.56 16.56 -9.04
C PRO A 28 25.01 17.38 -7.87
N THR A 29 23.97 16.89 -7.17
CA THR A 29 23.36 17.59 -6.04
C THR A 29 23.03 16.61 -4.92
N GLU A 30 23.13 17.07 -3.67
CA GLU A 30 22.74 16.30 -2.49
C GLU A 30 21.28 15.84 -2.57
N THR A 31 20.39 16.67 -3.13
CA THR A 31 19.00 16.31 -3.38
C THR A 31 18.87 15.09 -4.29
N LYS A 32 19.65 15.00 -5.38
CA LYS A 32 19.65 13.83 -6.26
C LYS A 32 20.26 12.60 -5.59
N GLN A 33 21.25 12.79 -4.71
CA GLN A 33 21.82 11.70 -3.92
C GLN A 33 20.79 11.12 -2.95
N ALA A 34 20.10 11.97 -2.21
CA ALA A 34 19.02 11.58 -1.30
C ALA A 34 17.88 10.90 -2.06
N ALA A 35 17.47 11.45 -3.20
CA ALA A 35 16.45 10.86 -4.07
C ALA A 35 16.84 9.46 -4.57
N ALA A 36 18.08 9.29 -5.01
CA ALA A 36 18.60 7.98 -5.41
C ALA A 36 18.61 7.00 -4.23
N GLN A 37 18.95 7.45 -3.01
CA GLN A 37 18.82 6.60 -1.82
C GLN A 37 17.37 6.18 -1.55
N MET A 38 16.39 7.09 -1.70
CA MET A 38 14.97 6.76 -1.53
C MET A 38 14.49 5.73 -2.56
N ILE A 39 14.93 5.85 -3.82
CA ILE A 39 14.66 4.87 -4.87
C ILE A 39 15.26 3.50 -4.52
N LEU A 40 16.51 3.45 -4.06
CA LEU A 40 17.14 2.19 -3.67
C LEU A 40 16.44 1.57 -2.43
N LYS A 41 15.95 2.41 -1.51
CA LYS A 41 15.18 1.97 -0.35
C LYS A 41 13.85 1.31 -0.70
N SER A 42 13.22 1.67 -1.81
CA SER A 42 11.97 1.03 -2.26
C SER A 42 12.15 -0.31 -2.98
N MET A 43 13.40 -0.72 -3.27
CA MET A 43 13.72 -1.94 -4.04
C MET A 43 14.06 -3.18 -3.18
N PHE A 44 13.74 -3.16 -1.89
CA PHE A 44 13.89 -4.33 -1.02
C PHE A 44 12.71 -4.47 -0.05
N THR A 45 12.54 -5.67 0.49
CA THR A 45 11.50 -6.00 1.47
C THR A 45 12.00 -5.81 2.89
N ALA A 46 11.11 -5.64 3.86
CA ALA A 46 11.47 -5.51 5.26
C ALA A 46 12.22 -6.75 5.82
N GLU A 47 12.08 -7.90 5.16
CA GLU A 47 12.86 -9.11 5.43
C GLU A 47 14.29 -9.08 4.83
N ARG A 48 14.76 -7.91 4.37
CA ARG A 48 16.09 -7.70 3.75
C ARG A 48 16.30 -8.51 2.48
N THR A 49 15.26 -8.70 1.69
CA THR A 49 15.35 -9.39 0.39
C THR A 49 15.12 -8.42 -0.76
N LYS A 50 15.67 -8.71 -1.94
CA LYS A 50 15.44 -7.86 -3.12
C LYS A 50 13.98 -7.93 -3.54
N ALA A 51 13.42 -6.79 -3.91
CA ALA A 51 12.10 -6.71 -4.52
C ALA A 51 12.24 -6.22 -5.96
N ALA A 52 11.56 -6.89 -6.89
CA ALA A 52 11.43 -6.43 -8.27
C ALA A 52 10.22 -5.49 -8.36
N VAL A 53 10.49 -4.21 -8.58
CA VAL A 53 9.50 -3.13 -8.58
C VAL A 53 9.55 -2.34 -9.89
N ASN A 54 8.40 -1.98 -10.44
CA ASN A 54 8.34 -1.17 -11.67
C ASN A 54 8.46 0.33 -11.37
N GLY A 55 8.68 1.14 -12.42
CA GLY A 55 8.85 2.59 -12.29
C GLY A 55 7.67 3.31 -11.63
N GLN A 56 6.44 2.90 -11.93
CA GLN A 56 5.24 3.48 -11.31
C GLN A 56 5.13 3.14 -9.83
N GLU A 57 5.44 1.90 -9.43
CA GLU A 57 5.48 1.47 -8.03
C GLU A 57 6.54 2.27 -7.25
N ILE A 58 7.71 2.48 -7.85
CA ILE A 58 8.78 3.30 -7.25
C ILE A 58 8.31 4.75 -7.08
N GLY A 59 7.74 5.36 -8.13
CA GLY A 59 7.28 6.75 -8.09
C GLY A 59 6.15 6.99 -7.09
N ARG A 60 5.30 5.99 -6.86
CA ARG A 60 4.20 6.04 -5.86
C ARG A 60 4.64 5.70 -4.45
N SER A 61 5.84 5.15 -4.25
CA SER A 61 6.37 4.84 -2.92
C SER A 61 6.42 6.10 -2.05
N GLU A 62 5.93 5.98 -0.82
CA GLU A 62 5.97 7.05 0.18
C GLU A 62 7.39 7.58 0.39
N LEU A 63 8.39 6.70 0.34
CA LEU A 63 9.78 7.07 0.49
C LEU A 63 10.23 8.00 -0.65
N VAL A 64 9.83 7.68 -1.89
CA VAL A 64 10.25 8.43 -3.08
C VAL A 64 9.45 9.72 -3.23
N GLN A 65 8.19 9.74 -2.80
CA GLN A 65 7.38 10.97 -2.80
C GLN A 65 8.01 12.08 -1.95
N THR A 66 8.73 11.75 -0.87
CA THR A 66 9.46 12.77 -0.08
C THR A 66 10.53 13.51 -0.89
N ALA A 67 11.02 12.91 -1.98
CA ALA A 67 12.02 13.51 -2.87
C ALA A 67 11.41 14.43 -3.93
N ASN A 68 10.07 14.51 -4.06
CA ASN A 68 9.34 15.36 -5.02
C ASN A 68 9.87 15.26 -6.47
N LEU A 69 10.20 14.03 -6.91
CA LEU A 69 10.69 13.80 -8.25
C LEU A 69 9.55 13.87 -9.28
N THR A 70 9.79 14.53 -10.40
CA THR A 70 8.97 14.34 -11.59
C THR A 70 9.23 12.98 -12.23
N GLU A 71 8.27 12.44 -12.99
CA GLU A 71 8.44 11.17 -13.71
C GLU A 71 9.69 11.16 -14.62
N PRO A 72 10.00 12.20 -15.42
CA PRO A 72 11.24 12.26 -16.20
C PRO A 72 12.52 12.28 -15.34
N GLU A 73 12.48 12.82 -14.12
CA GLU A 73 13.63 12.81 -13.21
C GLU A 73 13.84 11.44 -12.59
N LEU A 74 12.75 10.75 -12.22
CA LEU A 74 12.78 9.37 -11.75
C LEU A 74 13.40 8.46 -12.83
N ASP A 75 12.94 8.57 -14.07
CA ASP A 75 13.45 7.78 -15.20
C ASP A 75 14.93 8.03 -15.45
N ARG A 76 15.38 9.30 -15.38
CA ARG A 76 16.80 9.66 -15.52
C ARG A 76 17.64 9.07 -14.39
N LEU A 77 17.15 9.09 -13.15
CA LEU A 77 17.84 8.50 -12.00
C LEU A 77 17.89 6.97 -12.11
N LEU A 78 16.82 6.32 -12.53
CA LEU A 78 16.79 4.87 -12.76
C LEU A 78 17.75 4.46 -13.88
N ALA A 79 17.77 5.21 -15.00
CA ALA A 79 18.71 5.00 -16.09
C ALA A 79 20.16 5.15 -15.60
N TYR A 80 20.45 6.20 -14.83
CA TYR A 80 21.77 6.40 -14.23
C TYR A 80 22.20 5.23 -13.32
N LEU A 81 21.33 4.82 -12.39
CA LEU A 81 21.61 3.72 -11.48
C LEU A 81 21.81 2.38 -12.23
N ARG A 82 21.09 2.19 -13.34
CA ARG A 82 21.21 1.00 -14.20
C ARG A 82 22.54 1.00 -14.96
N ASP A 83 22.91 2.14 -15.54
CA ASP A 83 24.14 2.28 -16.32
C ASP A 83 25.37 2.11 -15.40
N ARG A 84 25.24 2.50 -14.13
CA ARG A 84 26.19 2.21 -13.04
C ARG A 84 26.01 0.82 -12.41
N ARG A 85 25.20 -0.07 -12.99
CA ARG A 85 24.99 -1.46 -12.51
C ARG A 85 24.62 -1.56 -11.02
N VAL A 86 23.99 -0.54 -10.45
CA VAL A 86 23.44 -0.57 -9.09
C VAL A 86 22.09 -1.28 -9.10
N VAL A 87 21.30 -1.02 -10.14
CA VAL A 87 20.01 -1.68 -10.38
C VAL A 87 20.06 -2.41 -11.72
N ARG A 88 19.22 -3.43 -11.87
CA ARG A 88 19.06 -4.17 -13.12
C ARG A 88 17.59 -4.37 -13.43
N LYS A 89 17.28 -4.52 -14.72
CA LYS A 89 15.95 -4.98 -15.15
C LYS A 89 15.80 -6.48 -14.86
N CYS A 90 14.60 -6.90 -14.45
CA CYS A 90 14.30 -8.28 -14.10
C CYS A 90 13.12 -8.82 -14.91
N GLY A 91 13.38 -9.83 -15.75
CA GLY A 91 12.39 -10.41 -16.64
C GLY A 91 12.08 -9.54 -17.86
N ASP A 92 10.98 -9.87 -18.55
CA ASP A 92 10.47 -9.13 -19.72
C ASP A 92 9.63 -7.91 -19.33
N GLU A 93 9.22 -7.82 -18.06
CA GLU A 93 8.51 -6.67 -17.50
C GLU A 93 9.50 -5.54 -17.14
N GLU A 94 9.07 -4.28 -17.23
CA GLU A 94 9.87 -3.10 -16.83
C GLU A 94 10.02 -2.99 -15.30
N ARG A 95 10.53 -4.05 -14.66
CA ARG A 95 10.82 -4.11 -13.22
C ARG A 95 12.30 -3.95 -12.97
N TYR A 96 12.62 -3.22 -11.92
CA TYR A 96 13.96 -2.96 -11.42
C TYR A 96 14.17 -3.67 -10.09
N GLU A 97 15.38 -4.21 -9.90
CA GLU A 97 15.84 -4.69 -8.61
C GLU A 97 17.32 -4.31 -8.40
N LEU A 98 17.78 -4.37 -7.15
CA LEU A 98 19.20 -4.20 -6.84
C LEU A 98 20.04 -5.27 -7.55
N ALA A 99 21.13 -4.86 -8.22
CA ALA A 99 21.94 -5.77 -9.03
C ALA A 99 22.65 -6.84 -8.17
N HIS A 100 23.22 -6.43 -7.03
CA HIS A 100 24.02 -7.31 -6.17
C HIS A 100 23.46 -7.42 -4.76
N ALA A 101 23.47 -8.63 -4.19
CA ALA A 101 22.96 -8.88 -2.83
C ALA A 101 23.71 -8.07 -1.75
N VAL A 102 25.00 -7.81 -1.94
CA VAL A 102 25.81 -6.99 -1.03
C VAL A 102 25.29 -5.55 -0.90
N MET A 103 24.63 -5.00 -1.93
CA MET A 103 24.05 -3.66 -1.87
C MET A 103 22.89 -3.62 -0.88
N VAL A 104 22.16 -4.73 -0.70
CA VAL A 104 21.03 -4.81 0.24
C VAL A 104 21.46 -4.45 1.65
N ASN A 105 22.56 -5.04 2.15
CA ASN A 105 23.06 -4.75 3.50
C ASN A 105 23.41 -3.28 3.70
N LYS A 106 23.94 -2.64 2.66
CA LYS A 106 24.33 -1.24 2.70
C LYS A 106 23.12 -0.31 2.67
N VAL A 107 22.21 -0.52 1.72
CA VAL A 107 20.99 0.28 1.64
C VAL A 107 20.16 0.10 2.91
N TRP A 108 20.13 -1.11 3.47
CA TRP A 108 19.50 -1.42 4.75
C TRP A 108 20.04 -0.58 5.92
N ALA A 109 21.35 -0.34 5.96
CA ALA A 109 21.96 0.47 7.02
C ALA A 109 21.50 1.94 7.01
N TRP A 110 20.88 2.41 5.92
CA TRP A 110 20.33 3.77 5.81
C TRP A 110 18.87 3.85 6.27
N VAL A 111 18.23 2.72 6.54
CA VAL A 111 16.79 2.66 6.79
C VAL A 111 16.53 2.93 8.26
N SER A 112 15.75 3.97 8.52
CA SER A 112 15.26 4.29 9.86
C SER A 112 14.17 3.30 10.29
N GLU A 113 13.93 3.21 11.59
CA GLU A 113 12.87 2.36 12.14
C GLU A 113 11.47 2.73 11.62
N ALA A 114 11.21 4.01 11.36
CA ALA A 114 9.96 4.47 10.77
C ALA A 114 9.79 4.01 9.31
N GLU A 115 10.87 4.07 8.52
CA GLU A 115 10.88 3.57 7.15
C GLU A 115 10.71 2.04 7.10
N LEU A 116 11.30 1.31 8.08
CA LEU A 116 11.11 -0.13 8.21
C LEU A 116 9.64 -0.51 8.42
N ARG A 117 8.96 0.16 9.36
CA ARG A 117 7.52 -0.05 9.59
C ARG A 117 6.70 0.20 8.31
N LEU A 118 7.05 1.24 7.55
CA LEU A 118 6.34 1.56 6.33
C LEU A 118 6.56 0.49 5.25
N LEU A 119 7.78 -0.01 5.12
CA LEU A 119 8.10 -1.13 4.23
C LEU A 119 7.36 -2.41 4.64
N ASP A 120 7.28 -2.72 5.94
CA ASP A 120 6.51 -3.86 6.46
C ASP A 120 5.04 -3.78 6.03
N VAL A 121 4.41 -2.61 6.23
CA VAL A 121 3.01 -2.36 5.88
C VAL A 121 2.79 -2.48 4.38
N ARG A 122 3.69 -1.94 3.55
CA ARG A 122 3.62 -2.06 2.08
C ARG A 122 3.79 -3.50 1.61
N ASN A 123 4.70 -4.26 2.20
CA ASN A 123 4.88 -5.68 1.85
C ASN A 123 3.67 -6.51 2.25
N MET A 124 3.07 -6.22 3.41
CA MET A 124 1.78 -6.80 3.80
C MET A 124 0.70 -6.47 2.78
N LEU A 125 0.50 -5.19 2.45
CA LEU A 125 -0.53 -4.76 1.51
C LEU A 125 -0.37 -5.41 0.12
N ARG A 126 0.85 -5.50 -0.40
CA ARG A 126 1.12 -6.17 -1.69
C ARG A 126 0.70 -7.64 -1.67
N ARG A 127 0.98 -8.36 -0.57
CA ARG A 127 0.56 -9.77 -0.41
C ARG A 127 -0.95 -9.88 -0.35
N GLU A 128 -1.60 -9.00 0.41
CA GLU A 128 -3.06 -8.99 0.53
C GLU A 128 -3.76 -8.61 -0.77
N MET A 129 -3.23 -7.66 -1.54
CA MET A 129 -3.75 -7.34 -2.88
C MET A 129 -3.67 -8.55 -3.80
N SER A 130 -2.59 -9.33 -3.75
CA SER A 130 -2.52 -10.57 -4.53
C SER A 130 -3.57 -11.59 -4.10
N ASN A 131 -3.82 -11.72 -2.80
CA ASN A 131 -4.86 -12.62 -2.26
C ASN A 131 -6.27 -12.14 -2.63
N TYR A 132 -6.50 -10.83 -2.59
CA TYR A 132 -7.76 -10.21 -3.00
C TYR A 132 -8.04 -10.42 -4.49
N GLN A 133 -7.06 -10.15 -5.35
CA GLN A 133 -7.22 -10.34 -6.79
C GLN A 133 -7.45 -11.81 -7.18
N LYS A 134 -6.79 -12.76 -6.49
CA LYS A 134 -6.88 -14.19 -6.81
C LYS A 134 -8.09 -14.87 -6.18
N PHE A 135 -8.43 -14.51 -4.95
CA PHE A 135 -9.38 -15.26 -4.12
C PHE A 135 -10.51 -14.39 -3.53
N GLY A 136 -10.50 -13.08 -3.77
CA GLY A 136 -11.47 -12.15 -3.19
C GLY A 136 -11.33 -11.98 -1.67
N HIS A 137 -10.19 -12.36 -1.08
CA HIS A 137 -9.99 -12.27 0.36
C HIS A 137 -9.80 -10.81 0.78
N LEU A 138 -10.65 -10.36 1.70
CA LEU A 138 -10.57 -9.04 2.32
C LEU A 138 -9.57 -9.04 3.48
N LEU A 139 -9.13 -7.85 3.88
CA LEU A 139 -8.24 -7.67 5.01
C LEU A 139 -8.92 -8.11 6.31
N THR A 140 -8.14 -8.71 7.19
CA THR A 140 -8.57 -8.95 8.57
C THR A 140 -8.60 -7.64 9.36
N THR A 141 -9.35 -7.65 10.47
CA THR A 141 -9.45 -6.57 11.45
C THR A 141 -8.08 -6.08 11.93
N GLU A 142 -7.12 -6.98 12.16
CA GLU A 142 -5.77 -6.61 12.61
C GLU A 142 -4.97 -5.91 11.50
N LYS A 143 -5.04 -6.41 10.27
CA LYS A 143 -4.34 -5.82 9.11
C LYS A 143 -4.92 -4.46 8.76
N LEU A 144 -6.24 -4.30 8.84
CA LEU A 144 -6.90 -3.03 8.59
C LEU A 144 -6.54 -1.99 9.66
N ALA A 145 -6.53 -2.37 10.95
CA ALA A 145 -6.06 -1.50 12.02
C ALA A 145 -4.59 -1.07 11.82
N LEU A 146 -3.73 -1.98 11.35
CA LEU A 146 -2.36 -1.64 11.00
C LEU A 146 -2.29 -0.57 9.89
N LEU A 147 -3.10 -0.67 8.84
CA LEU A 147 -3.18 0.38 7.80
C LEU A 147 -3.70 1.70 8.36
N THR A 148 -4.70 1.66 9.24
CA THR A 148 -5.27 2.85 9.88
C THR A 148 -4.20 3.65 10.61
N ASN A 149 -3.27 2.98 11.31
CA ASN A 149 -2.17 3.65 12.03
C ASN A 149 -1.21 4.43 11.11
N HIS A 150 -1.25 4.18 9.80
CA HIS A 150 -0.40 4.82 8.80
C HIS A 150 -1.20 5.64 7.76
N LEU A 151 -2.48 5.97 8.05
CA LEU A 151 -3.40 6.68 7.15
C LEU A 151 -2.84 7.96 6.54
N THR A 152 -2.07 8.74 7.30
CA THR A 152 -1.56 10.04 6.86
C THR A 152 -0.39 9.93 5.89
N ILE A 153 0.31 8.79 5.90
CA ILE A 153 1.54 8.59 5.13
C ILE A 153 1.29 7.66 3.93
N LEU A 154 0.42 6.65 4.08
CA LEU A 154 0.19 5.65 3.03
C LEU A 154 -0.48 6.23 1.80
N THR A 155 0.16 6.08 0.64
CA THR A 155 -0.46 6.41 -0.65
C THR A 155 -1.03 5.16 -1.29
N LEU A 156 -2.36 5.03 -1.29
CA LEU A 156 -3.03 3.87 -1.86
C LEU A 156 -3.53 4.19 -3.26
N ASP A 157 -3.37 3.26 -4.19
CA ASP A 157 -3.98 3.37 -5.52
C ASP A 157 -5.48 3.02 -5.49
N HIS A 158 -6.13 3.11 -6.65
CA HIS A 158 -7.57 2.87 -6.78
C HIS A 158 -7.97 1.45 -6.35
N ALA A 159 -7.22 0.44 -6.77
CA ALA A 159 -7.50 -0.96 -6.45
C ALA A 159 -7.23 -1.28 -4.97
N GLU A 160 -6.15 -0.71 -4.43
CA GLU A 160 -5.81 -0.80 -3.01
C GLU A 160 -6.91 -0.16 -2.14
N LEU A 161 -7.39 1.05 -2.49
CA LEU A 161 -8.47 1.72 -1.76
C LEU A 161 -9.78 0.96 -1.85
N GLU A 162 -10.11 0.39 -3.01
CA GLU A 162 -11.30 -0.44 -3.15
C GLU A 162 -11.25 -1.65 -2.19
N MET A 163 -10.15 -2.42 -2.18
CA MET A 163 -9.99 -3.55 -1.27
C MET A 163 -10.09 -3.12 0.20
N VAL A 164 -9.40 -2.04 0.56
CA VAL A 164 -9.38 -1.51 1.93
C VAL A 164 -10.79 -1.05 2.34
N PHE A 165 -11.51 -0.36 1.47
CA PHE A 165 -12.88 0.08 1.76
C PHE A 165 -13.85 -1.09 1.89
N ARG A 166 -13.79 -2.09 1.01
CA ARG A 166 -14.58 -3.33 1.15
C ARG A 166 -14.32 -4.02 2.49
N SER A 167 -13.06 -4.07 2.91
CA SER A 167 -12.64 -4.65 4.19
C SER A 167 -13.18 -3.83 5.38
N ALA A 168 -13.12 -2.51 5.29
CA ALA A 168 -13.67 -1.60 6.30
C ALA A 168 -15.19 -1.74 6.42
N LEU A 169 -15.90 -1.81 5.30
CA LEU A 169 -17.35 -2.03 5.28
C LEU A 169 -17.74 -3.38 5.91
N GLY A 170 -16.95 -4.43 5.67
CA GLY A 170 -17.21 -5.75 6.26
C GLY A 170 -16.89 -5.86 7.76
N THR A 171 -16.00 -5.02 8.28
CA THR A 171 -15.52 -5.09 9.68
C THR A 171 -16.01 -3.94 10.57
N GLY A 172 -16.49 -2.85 9.98
CA GLY A 172 -16.90 -1.62 10.65
C GLY A 172 -15.77 -0.73 11.12
N GLN A 173 -14.52 -1.08 10.80
CA GLN A 173 -13.36 -0.30 11.24
C GLN A 173 -13.10 0.90 10.34
N ASN A 174 -13.19 2.11 10.91
CA ASN A 174 -12.86 3.37 10.24
C ASN A 174 -13.58 3.55 8.89
N THR A 175 -14.79 3.02 8.76
CA THR A 175 -15.53 2.98 7.49
C THR A 175 -15.70 4.36 6.89
N ALA A 176 -16.06 5.37 7.70
CA ALA A 176 -16.17 6.75 7.25
C ALA A 176 -14.84 7.33 6.71
N ALA A 177 -13.72 7.09 7.41
CA ALA A 177 -12.42 7.60 7.01
C ALA A 177 -11.93 6.96 5.70
N TRP A 178 -12.09 5.64 5.58
CA TRP A 178 -11.74 4.92 4.35
C TRP A 178 -12.65 5.28 3.18
N SER A 179 -13.95 5.48 3.44
CA SER A 179 -14.89 5.98 2.42
C SER A 179 -14.48 7.33 1.87
N SER A 180 -14.20 8.30 2.76
CA SER A 180 -13.79 9.64 2.34
C SER A 180 -12.53 9.62 1.48
N ARG A 181 -11.54 8.78 1.85
CA ARG A 181 -10.30 8.62 1.08
C ARG A 181 -10.53 7.94 -0.27
N ALA A 182 -11.37 6.90 -0.29
CA ALA A 182 -11.74 6.18 -1.51
C ALA A 182 -12.46 7.11 -2.50
N GLN A 183 -13.44 7.89 -2.03
CA GLN A 183 -14.14 8.90 -2.82
C GLN A 183 -13.20 9.96 -3.39
N ALA A 184 -12.24 10.44 -2.60
CA ALA A 184 -11.27 11.43 -3.05
C ALA A 184 -10.39 10.92 -4.21
N LEU A 185 -10.19 9.60 -4.34
CA LEU A 185 -9.51 8.96 -5.47
C LEU A 185 -10.48 8.41 -6.54
N GLY A 186 -11.75 8.80 -6.48
CA GLY A 186 -12.77 8.42 -7.47
C GLY A 186 -13.23 6.97 -7.38
N VAL A 187 -12.99 6.26 -6.27
CA VAL A 187 -13.59 4.95 -6.02
C VAL A 187 -15.09 5.11 -5.77
N ASP A 188 -15.92 4.33 -6.47
CA ASP A 188 -17.37 4.36 -6.31
C ASP A 188 -17.80 3.60 -5.04
N VAL A 189 -17.72 4.29 -3.90
CA VAL A 189 -18.10 3.73 -2.60
C VAL A 189 -19.57 3.35 -2.53
N THR A 190 -20.43 4.00 -3.33
CA THR A 190 -21.87 3.74 -3.35
C THR A 190 -22.15 2.40 -4.00
N VAL A 191 -21.49 2.12 -5.13
CA VAL A 191 -21.57 0.80 -5.78
C VAL A 191 -21.06 -0.29 -4.84
N ILE A 192 -19.89 -0.10 -4.23
CA ILE A 192 -19.31 -1.08 -3.30
C ILE A 192 -20.22 -1.35 -2.09
N ALA A 193 -20.80 -0.29 -1.51
CA ALA A 193 -21.72 -0.42 -0.39
C ALA A 193 -22.97 -1.21 -0.79
N ARG A 194 -23.57 -0.90 -1.95
CA ARG A 194 -24.74 -1.62 -2.48
C ARG A 194 -24.45 -3.08 -2.81
N GLU A 195 -23.26 -3.40 -3.31
CA GLU A 195 -22.83 -4.80 -3.48
C GLU A 195 -22.78 -5.52 -2.13
N GLY A 196 -22.27 -4.87 -1.08
CA GLY A 196 -22.28 -5.39 0.28
C GLY A 196 -23.69 -5.65 0.82
N LEU A 197 -24.62 -4.72 0.60
CA LEU A 197 -26.03 -4.85 0.98
C LEU A 197 -26.74 -6.00 0.25
N ASN A 198 -26.31 -6.36 -0.96
CA ASN A 198 -26.88 -7.44 -1.77
C ASN A 198 -26.06 -8.74 -1.73
N HIS A 199 -25.06 -8.85 -0.85
CA HIS A 199 -24.14 -9.98 -0.84
C HIS A 199 -24.83 -11.31 -0.50
N ALA A 200 -24.43 -12.42 -1.14
CA ALA A 200 -25.05 -13.73 -0.95
C ALA A 200 -24.97 -14.24 0.51
N ASN A 201 -23.85 -13.97 1.19
CA ASN A 201 -23.68 -14.28 2.61
C ASN A 201 -24.39 -13.26 3.50
N TYR A 202 -25.38 -13.71 4.29
CA TYR A 202 -26.15 -12.86 5.20
C TYR A 202 -25.28 -12.09 6.20
N ARG A 203 -24.14 -12.66 6.64
CA ARG A 203 -23.22 -11.98 7.57
C ARG A 203 -22.60 -10.74 6.94
N SER A 204 -22.27 -10.82 5.66
CA SER A 204 -21.76 -9.68 4.89
C SER A 204 -22.83 -8.60 4.74
N ARG A 205 -24.10 -8.99 4.51
CA ARG A 205 -25.22 -8.03 4.48
C ARG A 205 -25.41 -7.34 5.82
N VAL A 206 -25.43 -8.09 6.93
CA VAL A 206 -25.53 -7.51 8.29
C VAL A 206 -24.42 -6.49 8.54
N ALA A 207 -23.18 -6.83 8.20
CA ALA A 207 -22.05 -5.92 8.35
C ALA A 207 -22.22 -4.67 7.47
N ALA A 208 -22.57 -4.83 6.19
CA ALA A 208 -22.80 -3.71 5.29
C ALA A 208 -23.89 -2.78 5.82
N VAL A 209 -25.06 -3.30 6.20
CA VAL A 209 -26.18 -2.54 6.78
C VAL A 209 -25.75 -1.74 8.00
N THR A 210 -25.04 -2.39 8.92
CA THR A 210 -24.59 -1.77 10.17
C THR A 210 -23.60 -0.63 9.88
N ASN A 211 -22.73 -0.81 8.89
CA ASN A 211 -21.64 0.11 8.61
C ASN A 211 -22.01 1.19 7.59
N THR A 212 -23.08 1.02 6.80
CA THR A 212 -23.62 2.07 5.91
C THR A 212 -24.14 3.27 6.69
N ILE A 213 -24.47 3.12 7.98
CA ILE A 213 -24.80 4.24 8.88
C ILE A 213 -23.70 5.30 8.88
N GLN A 214 -22.43 4.86 8.88
CA GLN A 214 -21.27 5.75 8.86
C GLN A 214 -21.05 6.44 7.50
N LEU A 215 -21.78 6.04 6.46
CA LEU A 215 -21.66 6.57 5.10
C LEU A 215 -22.74 7.61 4.77
N GLY A 216 -23.74 7.78 5.63
CA GLY A 216 -24.79 8.79 5.51
C GLY A 216 -26.16 8.28 5.03
N GLU A 217 -27.15 9.16 5.12
CA GLU A 217 -28.58 8.87 4.91
C GLU A 217 -28.94 8.46 3.48
N GLN A 218 -28.06 8.68 2.50
CA GLN A 218 -28.28 8.32 1.10
C GLN A 218 -28.54 6.83 0.88
N PHE A 219 -28.14 5.97 1.83
CA PHE A 219 -28.41 4.53 1.79
C PHE A 219 -29.73 4.14 2.45
N ALA A 220 -30.46 5.04 3.11
CA ALA A 220 -31.68 4.69 3.84
C ALA A 220 -32.71 4.00 2.92
N HIS A 221 -32.88 4.47 1.69
CA HIS A 221 -33.75 3.80 0.72
C HIS A 221 -33.25 2.41 0.29
N ASP A 222 -31.94 2.21 0.22
CA ASP A 222 -31.34 0.91 -0.08
C ASP A 222 -31.58 -0.11 1.06
N LEU A 223 -31.87 0.34 2.28
CA LEU A 223 -32.16 -0.51 3.44
C LEU A 223 -33.61 -0.99 3.54
N ILE A 224 -34.57 -0.28 2.92
CA ILE A 224 -36.00 -0.63 3.00
C ILE A 224 -36.27 -2.06 2.52
N PRO A 225 -35.75 -2.53 1.37
CA PRO A 225 -35.97 -3.91 0.93
C PRO A 225 -35.44 -4.97 1.92
N LEU A 226 -34.41 -4.64 2.69
CA LEU A 226 -33.78 -5.55 3.67
C LEU A 226 -34.64 -5.78 4.92
N LEU A 227 -35.69 -4.99 5.13
CA LEU A 227 -36.72 -5.26 6.14
C LEU A 227 -37.52 -6.54 5.84
N ALA A 228 -37.50 -7.01 4.59
CA ALA A 228 -38.11 -8.26 4.16
C ALA A 228 -37.07 -9.38 3.89
N ASP A 229 -35.81 -9.19 4.29
CA ASP A 229 -34.75 -10.18 4.08
C ASP A 229 -35.11 -11.52 4.74
N GLU A 230 -34.75 -12.64 4.10
CA GLU A 230 -35.04 -13.99 4.59
C GLU A 230 -34.40 -14.26 5.97
N TYR A 231 -33.25 -13.63 6.27
CA TYR A 231 -32.55 -13.79 7.54
C TYR A 231 -32.98 -12.73 8.58
N PRO A 232 -33.48 -13.15 9.76
CA PRO A 232 -33.89 -12.23 10.81
C PRO A 232 -32.81 -11.22 11.23
N GLN A 233 -31.54 -11.64 11.22
CA GLN A 233 -30.40 -10.79 11.60
C GLN A 233 -30.24 -9.58 10.68
N VAL A 234 -30.49 -9.76 9.38
CA VAL A 234 -30.42 -8.67 8.40
C VAL A 234 -31.57 -7.70 8.63
N ARG A 235 -32.79 -8.21 8.84
CA ARG A 235 -33.96 -7.37 9.13
C ARG A 235 -33.76 -6.51 10.38
N VAL A 236 -33.28 -7.12 11.47
CA VAL A 236 -33.01 -6.40 12.73
C VAL A 236 -31.96 -5.32 12.54
N ALA A 237 -30.87 -5.63 11.82
CA ALA A 237 -29.85 -4.63 11.50
C ALA A 237 -30.42 -3.48 10.66
N ALA A 238 -31.28 -3.77 9.68
CA ALA A 238 -31.90 -2.78 8.81
C ALA A 238 -32.85 -1.86 9.57
N ILE A 239 -33.68 -2.40 10.47
CA ILE A 239 -34.53 -1.60 11.37
C ILE A 239 -33.66 -0.62 12.17
N HIS A 240 -32.63 -1.14 12.83
CA HIS A 240 -31.76 -0.31 13.67
C HIS A 240 -31.03 0.79 12.87
N ALA A 241 -30.55 0.45 11.67
CA ALA A 241 -29.90 1.41 10.80
C ALA A 241 -30.87 2.50 10.31
N LEU A 242 -32.09 2.13 9.94
CA LEU A 242 -33.13 3.08 9.55
C LEU A 242 -33.59 3.98 10.71
N GLU A 243 -33.69 3.45 11.94
CA GLU A 243 -34.00 4.25 13.13
C GLU A 243 -32.93 5.32 13.40
N GLN A 244 -31.66 4.99 13.16
CA GLN A 244 -30.56 5.94 13.32
C GLN A 244 -30.48 6.97 12.19
N MET A 245 -30.70 6.54 10.94
CA MET A 245 -30.62 7.42 9.77
C MET A 245 -31.88 8.27 9.58
N TRP A 246 -33.05 7.78 9.99
CA TRP A 246 -34.34 8.37 9.64
C TRP A 246 -35.35 8.38 10.81
N PRO A 247 -35.00 8.99 11.96
CA PRO A 247 -35.80 8.90 13.19
C PRO A 247 -37.20 9.54 13.06
N GLU A 248 -37.40 10.46 12.13
CA GLU A 248 -38.66 11.21 11.98
C GLU A 248 -39.72 10.49 11.13
N HIS A 249 -39.35 9.49 10.33
CA HIS A 249 -40.26 8.85 9.37
C HIS A 249 -40.79 7.47 9.84
N LEU A 250 -40.40 7.05 11.05
CA LEU A 250 -40.80 5.79 11.68
C LEU A 250 -41.79 5.96 12.83
N ARG A 251 -42.31 7.18 13.05
CA ARG A 251 -43.32 7.50 14.08
C ARG A 251 -44.72 7.63 13.50
#